data_AF-A0A3D2IF43-F1
#
_entry.id   AF-A0A3D2IF43-F1
#
_cell.length_a   1.000
_cell.length_b   1.000
_cell.length_c   1.000
_cell.angle_alpha   90.00
_cell.angle_beta   90.00
_cell.angle_gamma   90.00
#
_symmetry.space_group_name_H-M   'P 1'
#
loop_
_entity.id
_entity.type
_entity.pdbx_description
1 polymer ?
#
loop_
_entity_poly.entity_id
_entity_poly.type
_entity_poly.pdbx_seq_one_letter_code
_entity_poly.pdbx_strand_id
1 'polypeptide(L)' 'EEEPLPSNHLFWNRPKIMITPHIAAVTDPKEAAKQILENYKRSLSGMELINSIERKKGY' A
#
# COMPACT_ATOMS: atom_id res chain seq x y z
N GLU A 1 -7.69 -0.69 -15.96
CA GLU A 1 -6.93 -0.99 -14.72
C GLU A 1 -5.50 -0.44 -14.79
N GLU A 2 -5.24 0.57 -15.62
CA GLU A 2 -3.89 1.12 -15.81
C GLU A 2 -3.71 2.37 -14.95
N GLU A 3 -2.54 2.49 -14.32
CA GLU A 3 -2.11 3.68 -13.59
C GLU A 3 -0.80 4.22 -14.17
N PRO A 4 -0.69 5.55 -14.39
CA PRO A 4 -1.74 6.56 -14.22
C PRO A 4 -2.92 6.33 -15.18
N LEU A 5 -4.12 6.75 -14.79
CA LEU A 5 -5.30 6.54 -15.61
C LEU A 5 -5.11 7.24 -16.98
N PRO A 6 -5.28 6.54 -18.12
CA PRO A 6 -5.08 7.14 -19.45
C PRO A 6 -5.89 8.43 -19.63
N SER A 7 -5.29 9.43 -20.26
CA SER A 7 -5.90 10.77 -20.42
C SER A 7 -7.18 10.76 -21.26
N ASN A 8 -7.33 9.79 -22.16
CA ASN A 8 -8.52 9.57 -22.97
C ASN A 8 -9.59 8.71 -22.27
N HIS A 9 -9.39 8.32 -21.02
CA HIS A 9 -10.34 7.45 -20.32
C HIS A 9 -11.66 8.17 -20.03
N LEU A 10 -12.78 7.49 -20.28
CA LEU A 10 -14.14 8.05 -20.18
C LEU A 10 -14.50 8.60 -18.79
N PHE A 11 -13.82 8.14 -17.74
CA PHE A 11 -14.11 8.58 -16.38
C PHE A 11 -13.73 10.04 -16.13
N TRP A 12 -12.74 10.60 -16.83
CA TRP A 12 -12.35 12.02 -16.67
C TRP A 12 -13.51 12.98 -16.94
N ASN A 13 -14.42 12.63 -17.86
CA ASN A 13 -15.51 13.50 -18.33
C ASN A 13 -16.89 13.10 -17.77
N ARG A 14 -16.96 12.32 -16.67
CA ARG A 14 -18.22 11.87 -16.07
C ARG A 14 -18.52 12.63 -14.76
N PRO A 15 -19.53 13.53 -14.72
CA PRO A 15 -19.81 14.39 -13.56
C PRO A 15 -20.14 13.68 -12.25
N LYS A 16 -20.58 12.42 -12.31
CA LYS A 16 -20.92 11.60 -11.13
C LYS A 16 -19.73 10.78 -10.61
N ILE A 17 -18.55 10.91 -11.22
CA ILE A 17 -17.34 10.19 -10.85
C ILE A 17 -16.31 11.19 -10.33
N MET A 18 -15.73 10.88 -9.17
CA MET A 18 -14.58 11.59 -8.62
C MET A 18 -13.36 10.68 -8.68
N ILE A 19 -12.27 11.18 -9.24
CA ILE A 19 -11.01 10.44 -9.41
C ILE A 19 -9.98 11.05 -8.46
N THR A 20 -9.36 10.21 -7.64
CA THR A 20 -8.14 10.56 -6.90
C THR A 20 -6.98 9.74 -7.46
N PRO A 21 -5.79 10.32 -7.67
CA PRO A 21 -4.67 9.65 -8.32
C PRO A 21 -3.95 8.68 -7.38
N HIS A 22 -4.66 7.68 -6.86
CA HIS A 22 -4.13 6.68 -5.92
C HIS A 22 -3.49 7.31 -4.66
N ILE A 23 -4.17 8.31 -4.09
CA ILE A 23 -3.71 9.02 -2.88
C ILE A 23 -4.69 8.87 -1.71
N ALA A 24 -5.51 7.83 -1.71
CA ALA A 24 -6.47 7.60 -0.62
C ALA A 24 -5.77 7.36 0.73
N ALA A 25 -4.61 6.71 0.70
CA ALA A 25 -3.75 6.49 1.86
C ALA A 25 -2.29 6.40 1.43
N VAL A 26 -1.55 7.50 1.56
CA VAL A 26 -0.10 7.51 1.30
C VAL A 26 0.62 7.02 2.56
N THR A 27 1.55 6.07 2.39
CA THR A 27 2.35 5.56 3.50
C THR A 27 3.23 6.65 4.10
N ASP A 28 3.12 6.88 5.41
CA ASP A 28 4.05 7.74 6.15
C ASP A 28 5.41 7.02 6.30
N PRO A 29 6.52 7.55 5.73
CA PRO A 29 7.82 6.90 5.78
C PRO A 29 8.37 6.72 7.20
N LYS A 30 8.06 7.63 8.13
CA LYS A 30 8.55 7.54 9.52
C LYS A 30 7.86 6.41 10.25
N GLU A 31 6.55 6.28 10.09
CA GLU A 31 5.80 5.19 10.70
C GLU A 31 6.14 3.83 10.06
N ALA A 32 6.33 3.78 8.74
CA ALA A 32 6.80 2.57 8.07
C ALA A 32 8.20 2.14 8.54
N ALA A 33 9.13 3.09 8.67
CA ALA A 33 10.48 2.80 9.16
C ALA A 33 10.49 2.20 10.57
N LYS A 34 9.61 2.67 11.46
CA LYS A 34 9.44 2.07 12.81
C LYS A 34 9.01 0.61 12.73
N GLN A 35 8.03 0.29 11.89
CA GLN A 35 7.54 -1.09 11.71
C GLN A 35 8.63 -2.00 11.13
N ILE A 36 9.39 -1.52 10.14
CA ILE A 36 10.51 -2.26 9.55
C ILE A 36 11.58 -2.54 10.61
N LEU A 37 11.97 -1.53 11.38
CA LEU A 37 13.01 -1.66 12.41
C LEU A 37 12.61 -2.66 13.50
N GLU A 38 11.34 -2.66 13.90
CA GLU A 38 10.84 -3.62 14.88
C GLU A 38 10.91 -5.05 14.34
N ASN A 39 10.39 -5.29 13.13
CA ASN A 39 10.46 -6.61 12.52
C ASN A 39 11.90 -7.08 12.26
N TYR A 40 12.82 -6.17 11.95
CA TYR A 40 14.24 -6.48 11.84
C TYR A 40 14.83 -6.99 13.17
N LYS A 41 14.56 -6.30 14.29
CA LYS A 41 15.01 -6.73 15.63
C LYS A 41 14.43 -8.08 16.03
N ARG A 42 13.13 -8.30 15.76
CA ARG A 42 12.44 -9.57 16.01
C ARG A 42 13.06 -10.70 15.22
N SER A 43 13.36 -10.48 13.93
CA SER A 43 14.05 -11.45 13.08
C SER A 43 15.41 -11.84 13.64
N LEU A 44 16.23 -10.88 14.09
CA LEU A 44 17.54 -11.18 14.68
C LEU A 44 17.44 -11.96 15.99
N SER A 45 16.36 -11.74 16.73
CA SER A 45 16.10 -12.39 18.02
C SER A 45 15.36 -13.72 17.90
N GLY A 46 15.09 -14.20 16.68
CA GLY A 46 14.34 -15.43 16.44
C GLY A 46 12.85 -15.35 16.82
N MET A 47 12.31 -14.13 16.98
CA MET A 47 10.89 -13.91 17.26
C MET A 47 10.09 -13.86 15.95
N GLU A 48 8.81 -14.22 16.03
CA GLU A 48 7.89 -14.12 14.87
C GLU A 48 7.73 -12.68 14.39
N LEU A 49 7.63 -12.47 13.08
CA LEU A 49 7.39 -11.13 12.51
C LEU A 49 5.95 -10.69 12.71
N ILE A 50 5.76 -9.40 12.99
CA ILE A 50 4.46 -8.73 13.07
C ILE A 50 3.93 -8.52 11.65
N ASN A 51 2.63 -8.73 11.45
CA ASN A 51 1.91 -8.56 10.17
C ASN A 51 2.45 -9.44 9.04
N SER A 52 2.77 -10.71 9.34
CA SER A 52 3.23 -11.67 8.33
C SER A 52 2.11 -12.03 7.34
N ILE A 53 2.43 -12.04 6.05
CA ILE A 53 1.50 -12.35 4.96
C ILE A 53 1.39 -13.85 4.75
N GLU A 54 0.17 -14.38 4.63
CA GLU A 54 -0.08 -15.77 4.27
C GLU A 54 -0.07 -15.93 2.74
N ARG A 55 1.10 -16.25 2.16
CA ARG A 55 1.29 -16.30 0.70
C ARG A 55 0.28 -17.16 -0.07
N LYS A 56 -0.26 -18.22 0.54
CA LYS A 56 -1.29 -19.07 -0.09
C LYS A 56 -2.66 -18.39 -0.16
N LYS A 57 -2.98 -17.52 0.79
CA LYS A 57 -4.20 -16.71 0.79
C LYS A 57 -4.08 -15.50 -0.15
N GLY A 58 -2.86 -15.00 -0.32
CA GLY A 58 -2.56 -13.85 -1.19
C GLY A 58 -2.74 -12.49 -0.51
N TYR A 59 -2.94 -12.48 0.81
CA TYR A 59 -3.03 -11.30 1.67
C TYR A 59 -2.54 -11.62 3.10
#